data_AF-A0AAI9XD20-F1
#
_entry.id   AF-A0AAI9XD20-F1
#
_cell.length_a   1.000
_cell.length_b   1.000
_cell.length_c   1.000
_cell.angle_alpha   90.00
_cell.angle_beta   90.00
_cell.angle_gamma   90.00
#
_symmetry.space_group_name_H-M   'P 1'
#
loop_
_entity.id
_entity.type
_entity.pdbx_description
1 polymer ?
#
loop_
_entity_poly.entity_id
_entity_poly.type
_entity_poly.pdbx_seq_one_letter_code
_entity_poly.pdbx_strand_id
1 'polypeptide(L)'
;MYEFSWTWFDVEVIHGAHTRNMYVNGTEQEILDNERGQVRKHYTEADALLLPRDNKLQVNGAHVSDMQHNKIVWDYRDDIQADSPEAFEIEKNLGRGRLTLDGRGVRELEVGDSIAVWARARFPGWSNNVYRASVRIYWVV
;
A
#
# COMPACT_ATOMS: atom_id res chain seq x y z
N MET A 1 -9.00 12.66 -12.31
CA MET A 1 -7.95 11.79 -12.86
C MET A 1 -7.89 10.45 -12.14
N TYR A 2 -7.97 10.41 -10.81
CA TYR A 2 -7.82 9.17 -10.03
C TYR A 2 -9.15 8.49 -9.65
N GLU A 3 -10.27 9.19 -9.78
CA GLU A 3 -11.61 8.62 -9.62
C GLU A 3 -11.83 7.45 -10.60
N PHE A 4 -12.52 6.41 -10.14
CA PHE A 4 -12.84 5.19 -10.89
C PHE A 4 -11.62 4.44 -11.46
N SER A 5 -10.44 4.65 -10.88
CA SER A 5 -9.27 3.82 -11.17
C SER A 5 -9.31 2.54 -10.35
N TRP A 6 -9.07 1.43 -11.03
CA TRP A 6 -9.08 0.10 -10.42
C TRP A 6 -7.70 -0.52 -10.36
N THR A 7 -6.65 0.32 -10.40
CA THR A 7 -5.27 -0.06 -10.13
C THR A 7 -4.70 0.84 -9.04
N TRP A 8 -4.16 0.22 -7.99
CA TRP A 8 -3.66 0.94 -6.83
C TRP A 8 -2.50 0.20 -6.19
N PHE A 9 -1.88 0.85 -5.23
CA PHE A 9 -0.84 0.31 -4.38
C PHE A 9 -1.32 0.35 -2.93
N ASP A 10 -1.06 -0.73 -2.20
CA ASP A 10 -1.19 -0.77 -0.75
C ASP A 10 0.19 -0.93 -0.12
N VAL A 11 0.24 -0.64 1.17
CA VAL A 11 1.40 -0.84 2.02
C VAL A 11 1.00 -1.72 3.19
N GLU A 12 1.94 -2.57 3.63
CA GLU A 12 1.78 -3.35 4.85
C GLU A 12 3.10 -3.33 5.62
N VAL A 13 3.01 -3.10 6.93
CA VAL A 13 4.14 -3.20 7.84
C VAL A 13 4.11 -4.59 8.46
N ILE A 14 5.17 -5.35 8.24
CA ILE A 14 5.35 -6.69 8.79
C ILE A 14 6.26 -6.54 10.00
N HIS A 15 5.66 -6.53 11.19
CA HIS A 15 6.39 -6.33 12.42
C HIS A 15 7.34 -7.48 12.75
N GLY A 16 8.56 -7.14 13.18
CA GLY A 16 9.56 -8.14 13.56
C GLY A 16 9.91 -9.12 12.44
N ALA A 17 9.80 -8.70 11.17
CA ALA A 17 10.04 -9.55 10.01
C ALA A 17 11.40 -10.27 10.04
N HIS A 18 12.42 -9.66 10.62
CA HIS A 18 13.74 -10.29 10.83
C HIS A 18 13.71 -11.56 11.70
N THR A 19 12.67 -11.75 12.51
CA THR A 19 12.47 -12.96 13.32
C THR A 19 11.80 -14.09 12.52
N ARG A 20 11.19 -13.77 11.38
CA ARG A 20 10.49 -14.70 10.50
C ARG A 20 11.38 -15.01 9.30
N ASN A 21 12.00 -16.19 9.32
CA ASN A 21 12.82 -16.63 8.20
C ASN A 21 11.93 -17.16 7.08
N MET A 22 11.93 -16.48 5.93
CA MET A 22 11.28 -16.95 4.69
C MET A 22 11.80 -18.33 4.27
N TYR A 23 13.03 -18.67 4.62
CA TYR A 23 13.61 -19.98 4.38
C TYR A 23 14.18 -20.57 5.67
N VAL A 24 13.71 -21.75 6.04
CA VAL A 24 14.27 -22.54 7.14
C VAL A 24 14.77 -23.85 6.57
N ASN A 25 16.07 -24.11 6.71
CA ASN A 25 16.75 -25.29 6.16
C ASN A 25 16.52 -25.50 4.64
N GLY A 26 16.43 -24.41 3.88
CA GLY A 26 16.20 -24.45 2.43
C GLY A 26 14.75 -24.64 1.99
N THR A 27 13.81 -24.74 2.95
CA THR A 27 12.37 -24.81 2.68
C THR A 27 11.75 -23.42 2.86
N GLU A 28 11.03 -22.95 1.84
CA GLU A 28 10.25 -21.72 1.90
C GLU A 28 9.10 -21.87 2.92
N GLN A 29 8.97 -20.91 3.83
CA GLN A 29 7.86 -20.80 4.77
C GLN A 29 6.92 -19.66 4.35
N GLU A 30 5.62 -19.86 4.53
CA GLU A 30 4.64 -18.79 4.36
C GLU A 30 4.72 -17.84 5.56
N ILE A 31 4.85 -16.55 5.29
CA ILE A 31 5.08 -15.52 6.31
C ILE A 31 3.83 -14.66 6.52
N LEU A 32 2.98 -14.57 5.49
CA LEU A 32 1.70 -13.89 5.47
C LEU A 32 0.55 -14.91 5.47
N ASP A 33 -0.61 -14.45 5.92
CA ASP A 33 -1.81 -15.25 5.89
C ASP A 33 -2.27 -15.48 4.44
N ASN A 34 -2.42 -16.74 4.05
CA ASN A 34 -2.96 -17.15 2.75
C ASN A 34 -2.16 -16.63 1.53
N GLU A 35 -0.82 -16.52 1.64
CA GLU A 35 0.08 -16.08 0.55
C GLU A 35 -0.21 -16.76 -0.79
N ARG A 36 -0.43 -18.07 -0.76
CA ARG A 36 -0.64 -18.90 -1.95
C ARG A 36 -2.11 -19.06 -2.34
N GLY A 37 -3.04 -18.38 -1.67
CA GLY A 37 -4.47 -18.48 -1.95
C GLY A 37 -5.07 -19.86 -1.65
N GLN A 38 -4.47 -20.59 -0.70
CA GLN A 38 -4.85 -21.93 -0.29
C GLN A 38 -6.29 -22.01 0.26
N VAL A 39 -6.76 -20.93 0.88
CA VAL A 39 -8.12 -20.81 1.40
C VAL A 39 -8.99 -20.12 0.36
N ARG A 40 -10.02 -20.82 -0.12
CA ARG A 40 -11.09 -20.21 -0.91
C ARG A 40 -11.84 -19.20 -0.04
N LYS A 41 -11.49 -17.93 -0.20
CA LYS A 41 -12.19 -16.82 0.46
C LYS A 41 -13.39 -16.42 -0.39
N HIS A 42 -14.59 -16.46 0.19
CA HIS A 42 -15.74 -15.80 -0.40
C HIS A 42 -15.60 -14.29 -0.18
N TYR A 43 -15.42 -13.58 -1.29
CA TYR A 43 -15.24 -12.15 -1.29
C TYR A 43 -16.59 -11.44 -1.25
N THR A 44 -16.78 -10.57 -0.27
CA THR A 44 -17.91 -9.65 -0.11
C THR A 44 -17.45 -8.23 -0.38
N GLU A 45 -18.37 -7.29 -0.64
CA GLU A 45 -18.02 -5.87 -0.84
C GLU A 45 -17.25 -5.27 0.35
N ALA A 46 -17.42 -5.85 1.55
CA ALA A 46 -16.73 -5.46 2.77
C ALA A 46 -15.28 -5.98 2.87
N ASP A 47 -14.79 -6.78 1.93
CA ASP A 47 -13.42 -7.29 1.96
C ASP A 47 -12.39 -6.20 1.72
N ALA A 48 -11.40 -6.14 2.62
CA ALA A 48 -10.40 -5.07 2.67
C ALA A 48 -9.58 -4.91 1.39
N LEU A 49 -9.42 -5.99 0.62
CA LEU A 49 -8.48 -6.08 -0.49
C LEU A 49 -9.15 -6.05 -1.87
N LEU A 50 -10.48 -5.93 -1.94
CA LEU A 50 -11.20 -5.98 -3.21
C LEU A 50 -11.20 -4.67 -3.99
N LEU A 51 -11.25 -3.56 -3.27
CA LEU A 51 -11.38 -2.21 -3.82
C LEU A 51 -10.37 -1.30 -3.13
N PRO A 52 -9.84 -0.28 -3.82
CA PRO A 52 -8.96 0.72 -3.21
C PRO A 52 -9.69 1.41 -2.05
N ARG A 53 -9.08 1.38 -0.86
CA ARG A 53 -9.63 1.98 0.36
C ARG A 53 -8.92 3.25 0.77
N ASP A 54 -9.41 3.90 1.79
CA ASP A 54 -8.87 5.17 2.28
C ASP A 54 -7.44 5.04 2.83
N ASN A 55 -6.97 3.83 3.14
CA ASN A 55 -5.62 3.51 3.59
C ASN A 55 -4.67 3.04 2.47
N LYS A 56 -5.11 3.07 1.21
CA LYS A 56 -4.23 2.78 0.06
C LYS A 56 -3.04 3.74 0.03
N LEU A 57 -1.90 3.25 -0.44
CA LEU A 57 -0.72 4.08 -0.64
C LEU A 57 -0.97 5.10 -1.76
N GLN A 58 -1.43 4.63 -2.92
CA GLN A 58 -1.56 5.45 -4.12
C GLN A 58 -2.44 4.76 -5.17
N VAL A 59 -3.28 5.54 -5.86
CA VAL A 59 -4.04 5.10 -7.03
C VAL A 59 -3.35 5.57 -8.32
N ASN A 60 -3.39 4.79 -9.38
CA ASN A 60 -2.94 5.26 -10.70
C ASN A 60 -4.02 6.14 -11.36
N GLY A 61 -3.62 7.03 -12.25
CA GLY A 61 -4.58 7.80 -13.03
C GLY A 61 -5.48 6.87 -13.86
N ALA A 62 -6.80 7.06 -13.79
CA ALA A 62 -7.73 6.39 -14.67
C ALA A 62 -7.50 6.86 -16.11
N HIS A 63 -7.51 5.92 -17.05
CA HIS A 63 -7.38 6.20 -18.50
C HIS A 63 -6.04 6.85 -18.92
N VAL A 64 -4.97 6.59 -18.18
CA VAL A 64 -3.62 7.07 -18.52
C VAL A 64 -2.80 5.92 -19.09
N SER A 65 -2.33 6.08 -20.33
CA SER A 65 -1.38 5.14 -20.96
C SER A 65 0.07 5.46 -20.64
N ASP A 66 0.35 6.72 -20.28
CA ASP A 66 1.70 7.18 -20.01
C ASP A 66 2.23 6.68 -18.68
N MET A 67 3.55 6.48 -18.61
CA MET A 67 4.22 6.08 -17.38
C MET A 67 4.08 7.18 -16.31
N GLN A 68 3.52 6.82 -15.15
CA GLN A 68 3.40 7.72 -14.02
C GLN A 68 4.57 7.56 -13.05
N HIS A 69 5.23 8.67 -12.71
CA HIS A 69 6.25 8.69 -11.68
C HIS A 69 5.68 9.29 -10.38
N ASN A 70 5.28 8.40 -9.46
CA ASN A 70 4.72 8.82 -8.17
C ASN A 70 5.78 8.74 -7.08
N LYS A 71 5.94 9.83 -6.32
CA LYS A 71 6.78 9.88 -5.13
C LYS A 71 5.90 10.17 -3.92
N ILE A 72 5.80 9.19 -3.02
CA ILE A 72 5.11 9.35 -1.75
C ILE A 72 6.16 9.51 -0.65
N VAL A 73 5.96 10.51 0.19
CA VAL A 73 6.80 10.76 1.37
C VAL A 73 5.88 10.77 2.57
N TRP A 74 6.27 9.99 3.58
CA TRP A 74 5.69 10.04 4.91
C TRP A 74 6.72 10.65 5.84
N ASP A 75 6.27 11.60 6.65
CA ASP A 75 7.06 12.22 7.70
C ASP A 75 6.40 11.92 9.05
N TYR A 76 7.23 11.71 10.08
CA TYR A 76 6.73 11.48 11.44
C TYR A 76 6.00 12.70 12.01
N ARG A 77 6.15 13.88 11.39
CA ARG A 77 5.49 15.14 11.74
C ARG A 77 4.20 15.40 10.95
N ASP A 78 3.87 14.53 10.01
CA ASP A 78 2.57 14.61 9.32
C ASP A 78 1.44 14.53 10.37
N ASP A 79 0.40 15.34 10.20
CA ASP A 79 -0.76 15.45 11.12
C ASP A 79 -2.03 15.92 10.39
N ILE A 80 -2.21 15.52 9.13
CA ILE A 80 -3.42 15.85 8.38
C ILE A 80 -4.50 14.83 8.76
N GLN A 81 -5.57 15.32 9.38
CA GLN A 81 -6.70 14.49 9.78
C GLN A 81 -7.45 13.97 8.54
N ALA A 82 -7.77 12.68 8.54
CA ALA A 82 -8.31 12.00 7.35
C ALA A 82 -9.69 12.48 6.91
N ASP A 83 -10.44 13.14 7.79
CA ASP A 83 -11.75 13.76 7.53
C ASP A 83 -11.65 15.28 7.24
N SER A 84 -10.44 15.84 7.21
CA SER A 84 -10.23 17.23 6.85
C SER A 84 -10.48 17.49 5.35
N PRO A 85 -10.94 18.68 4.96
CA PRO A 85 -11.06 19.05 3.54
C PRO A 85 -9.75 18.88 2.75
N GLU A 86 -8.62 19.16 3.40
CA GLU A 86 -7.28 18.97 2.81
C GLU A 86 -7.02 17.49 2.44
N ALA A 87 -7.36 16.55 3.33
CA ALA A 87 -7.20 15.13 3.07
C ALA A 87 -8.05 14.65 1.88
N PHE A 88 -9.28 15.15 1.76
CA PHE A 88 -10.16 14.86 0.61
C PHE A 88 -9.59 15.41 -0.69
N GLU A 89 -9.05 16.63 -0.69
CA GLU A 89 -8.42 17.21 -1.87
C GLU A 89 -7.14 16.47 -2.28
N ILE A 90 -6.33 16.01 -1.31
CA ILE A 90 -5.16 15.15 -1.57
C ILE A 90 -5.59 13.83 -2.22
N GLU A 91 -6.61 13.17 -1.68
CA GLU A 91 -7.09 11.90 -2.24
C GLU A 91 -7.64 12.09 -3.65
N LYS A 92 -8.44 13.13 -3.88
CA LYS A 92 -9.06 13.40 -5.17
C LYS A 92 -8.03 13.79 -6.24
N ASN A 93 -7.10 14.68 -5.89
CA ASN A 93 -6.18 15.30 -6.84
C ASN A 93 -4.89 14.53 -7.01
N LEU A 94 -4.47 13.73 -6.01
CA LEU A 94 -3.24 12.94 -6.06
C LEU A 94 -3.50 11.44 -6.02
N GLY A 95 -4.69 10.96 -5.67
CA GLY A 95 -4.97 9.52 -5.57
C GLY A 95 -4.35 8.85 -4.34
N ARG A 96 -3.80 9.61 -3.38
CA ARG A 96 -3.20 9.10 -2.14
C ARG A 96 -4.28 8.82 -1.10
N GLY A 97 -4.20 7.69 -0.40
CA GLY A 97 -5.18 7.36 0.63
C GLY A 97 -5.12 8.34 1.80
N ARG A 98 -6.28 8.94 2.14
CA ARG A 98 -6.41 9.93 3.21
C ARG A 98 -6.04 9.44 4.61
N LEU A 99 -6.13 8.13 4.87
CA LEU A 99 -5.70 7.53 6.15
C LEU A 99 -4.17 7.38 6.27
N THR A 100 -3.39 7.82 5.28
CA THR A 100 -1.92 7.75 5.28
C THR A 100 -1.25 9.12 5.51
N LEU A 101 -2.02 10.13 5.92
CA LEU A 101 -1.59 11.54 5.94
C LEU A 101 -1.24 12.09 7.32
N ASP A 102 -1.32 11.26 8.35
CA ASP A 102 -1.16 11.69 9.75
C ASP A 102 0.15 11.24 10.38
N GLY A 103 1.07 10.64 9.61
CA GLY A 103 2.38 10.21 10.08
C GLY A 103 2.38 9.04 11.08
N ARG A 104 1.23 8.48 11.47
CA ARG A 104 1.16 7.34 12.42
C ARG A 104 1.97 6.15 11.93
N GLY A 105 1.83 5.81 10.65
CA GLY A 105 2.55 4.71 10.04
C GLY A 105 4.08 4.85 10.05
N VAL A 106 4.65 6.04 10.31
CA VAL A 106 6.10 6.22 10.52
C VAL A 106 6.45 6.13 12.01
N ARG A 107 5.61 6.70 12.88
CA ARG A 107 5.82 6.70 14.34
C ARG A 107 5.68 5.32 14.96
N GLU A 108 4.92 4.43 14.31
CA GLU A 108 4.69 3.05 14.73
C GLU A 108 5.72 2.06 14.17
N LEU A 109 6.67 2.50 13.32
CA LEU A 109 7.72 1.62 12.81
C LEU A 109 8.75 1.31 13.89
N GLU A 110 9.08 0.03 14.01
CA GLU A 110 10.09 -0.46 14.92
C GLU A 110 11.31 -1.03 14.16
N VAL A 111 12.45 -1.08 14.86
CA VAL A 111 13.66 -1.70 14.31
C VAL A 111 13.39 -3.18 14.07
N GLY A 112 13.62 -3.61 12.83
CA GLY A 112 13.41 -4.99 12.41
C GLY A 112 12.07 -5.27 11.75
N ASP A 113 11.23 -4.25 11.56
CA ASP A 113 10.05 -4.30 10.71
C ASP A 113 10.44 -4.34 9.23
N SER A 114 9.56 -4.90 8.40
CA SER A 114 9.66 -4.84 6.94
C SER A 114 8.46 -4.13 6.35
N ILE A 115 8.68 -3.39 5.26
CA ILE A 115 7.61 -2.73 4.50
C ILE A 115 7.36 -3.53 3.22
N ALA A 116 6.16 -4.08 3.09
CA ALA A 116 5.68 -4.68 1.86
C ALA A 116 4.85 -3.66 1.07
N VAL A 117 5.11 -3.56 -0.23
CA VAL A 117 4.32 -2.75 -1.16
C VAL A 117 3.58 -3.67 -2.11
N TRP A 118 2.26 -3.57 -2.13
CA TRP A 118 1.39 -4.42 -2.94
C TRP A 118 0.90 -3.63 -4.15
N ALA A 119 1.23 -4.09 -5.36
CA ALA A 119 0.62 -3.57 -6.58
C ALA A 119 -0.65 -4.37 -6.90
N ARG A 120 -1.79 -3.68 -7.04
CA ARG A 120 -3.09 -4.31 -7.26
C ARG A 120 -3.76 -3.78 -8.52
N ALA A 121 -4.57 -4.65 -9.13
CA ALA A 121 -5.46 -4.35 -10.24
C ALA A 121 -6.76 -5.15 -10.07
N ARG A 122 -7.89 -4.52 -10.33
CA ARG A 122 -9.21 -5.15 -10.27
C ARG A 122 -10.00 -4.89 -11.55
N PHE A 123 -10.83 -5.88 -11.89
CA PHE A 123 -11.68 -5.95 -13.09
C PHE A 123 -10.93 -6.26 -14.40
N PRO A 124 -11.60 -6.95 -15.35
CA PRO A 124 -11.04 -7.19 -16.67
C PRO A 124 -10.62 -5.89 -17.36
N GLY A 125 -9.48 -5.92 -18.05
CA GLY A 125 -8.95 -4.76 -18.78
C GLY A 125 -8.05 -3.83 -17.96
N TRP A 126 -8.02 -3.98 -16.63
CA TRP A 126 -7.09 -3.24 -15.78
C TRP A 126 -5.82 -4.05 -15.52
N SER A 127 -4.67 -3.40 -15.65
CA SER A 127 -3.37 -4.00 -15.32
C SER A 127 -2.50 -2.96 -14.63
N ASN A 128 -1.77 -3.40 -13.59
CA ASN A 128 -0.83 -2.54 -12.88
C ASN A 128 0.60 -2.94 -13.29
N ASN A 129 1.19 -2.19 -14.21
CA ASN A 129 2.51 -2.46 -14.76
C ASN A 129 3.55 -1.63 -14.02
N VAL A 130 4.40 -2.29 -13.22
CA VAL A 130 5.43 -1.62 -12.42
C VAL A 130 6.79 -1.82 -13.07
N TYR A 131 7.35 -0.75 -13.62
CA TYR A 131 8.70 -0.80 -14.18
C TYR A 131 9.80 -0.73 -13.10
N ARG A 132 9.57 0.09 -12.07
CA ARG A 132 10.50 0.26 -10.95
C ARG A 132 9.75 0.67 -9.69
N ALA A 133 10.11 0.06 -8.58
CA ALA A 133 9.75 0.50 -7.23
C ALA A 133 11.03 0.76 -6.42
N SER A 134 11.00 1.76 -5.54
CA SER A 134 12.08 2.02 -4.59
C SER A 134 11.48 2.55 -3.31
N VAL A 135 11.79 1.86 -2.21
CA VAL A 135 11.44 2.29 -0.85
C VAL A 135 12.73 2.78 -0.19
N ARG A 136 12.67 3.94 0.47
CA ARG A 136 13.78 4.48 1.25
C ARG A 136 13.25 4.85 2.62
N ILE A 137 13.90 4.32 3.64
CA ILE A 137 13.56 4.56 5.04
C ILE A 137 14.72 5.34 5.63
N TYR A 138 14.39 6.43 6.32
CA TYR A 138 15.37 7.24 7.05
C TYR A 138 15.02 7.15 8.53
N TRP A 139 16.01 6.88 9.36
CA TRP A 139 15.90 6.89 10.80
C TRP A 139 16.94 7.86 11.37
N VAL A 140 16.59 8.51 12.47
CA VAL A 140 17.56 9.23 13.28
C VAL A 140 18.07 8.23 14.31
N VAL A 141 19.40 8.09 14.38
CA VAL A 141 20.08 7.29 15.42
C VAL A 141 20.40 8.20 16.59
#